data_AF-A0A924U566-F1
#
_entry.id   AF-A0A924U566-F1
#
_cell.length_a   1.000
_cell.length_b   1.000
_cell.length_c   1.000
_cell.angle_alpha   90.00
_cell.angle_beta   90.00
_cell.angle_gamma   90.00
#
_symmetry.space_group_name_H-M   'P 1'
#
loop_
_entity.id
_entity.type
_entity.pdbx_description
1 polymer ?
#
loop_
_entity_poly.entity_id
_entity_poly.type
_entity_poly.pdbx_seq_one_letter_code
_entity_poly.pdbx_strand_id
1 'polypeptide(L)'
;MTATHSPASASPGRATRLRQQLRARLAEARSGGRAVIAPGIYDGYGARMVAQAGFEAAYMTGNGVSACLLGQPDVGLVDLTLMSGHARRVAACIDLPLVCDADTGYGGVVGVRRCIEEFEAAGVAGIHIEDQTSPKRCAQLPGAREVLPFK
;
A
#
# COMPACT_ATOMS: atom_id res chain seq x y z
N MET A 1 -28.52 35.75 -24.65
CA MET A 1 -28.24 34.30 -24.74
C MET A 1 -26.95 34.01 -23.99
N THR A 2 -27.03 33.79 -22.67
CA THR A 2 -25.89 33.42 -21.83
C THR A 2 -25.79 31.89 -21.82
N ALA A 3 -24.81 31.35 -22.54
CA ALA A 3 -24.54 29.92 -22.57
C ALA A 3 -24.04 29.47 -21.18
N THR A 4 -24.86 28.69 -20.49
CA THR A 4 -24.47 27.96 -19.28
C THR A 4 -23.56 26.79 -19.68
N HIS A 5 -22.25 26.98 -19.62
CA HIS A 5 -21.32 25.85 -19.61
C HIS A 5 -21.44 25.16 -18.24
N SER A 6 -22.14 24.02 -18.20
CA SER A 6 -21.95 23.08 -17.09
C SER A 6 -20.51 22.57 -17.16
N PRO A 7 -19.74 22.62 -16.07
CA PRO A 7 -18.40 22.03 -16.07
C PRO A 7 -18.54 20.52 -16.27
N ALA A 8 -18.02 20.00 -17.38
CA ALA A 8 -17.87 18.56 -17.57
C ALA A 8 -17.04 18.02 -16.41
N SER A 9 -17.58 17.05 -15.66
CA SER A 9 -16.83 16.44 -14.56
C SER A 9 -15.61 15.70 -15.15
N ALA A 10 -14.42 16.20 -14.85
CA ALA A 10 -13.18 15.57 -15.31
C ALA A 10 -13.12 14.14 -14.75
N SER A 11 -12.80 13.16 -15.60
CA SER A 11 -12.62 11.78 -15.17
C SER A 11 -11.55 11.69 -14.09
N PRO A 12 -11.75 10.94 -12.99
CA PRO A 12 -10.78 10.87 -11.91
C PRO A 12 -9.41 10.40 -12.41
N GLY A 13 -8.36 11.03 -11.91
CA GLY A 13 -6.98 10.64 -12.22
C GLY A 13 -6.72 9.17 -11.85
N ARG A 14 -5.72 8.56 -12.49
CA ARG A 14 -5.40 7.12 -12.36
C ARG A 14 -5.37 6.64 -10.90
N ALA A 15 -4.64 7.32 -10.02
CA ALA A 15 -4.53 6.93 -8.61
C ALA A 15 -5.88 6.94 -7.88
N THR A 16 -6.71 7.95 -8.13
CA THR A 16 -8.07 8.06 -7.56
C THR A 16 -8.95 6.90 -8.02
N ARG A 17 -8.90 6.56 -9.32
CA ARG A 17 -9.63 5.42 -9.88
C ARG A 17 -9.22 4.10 -9.22
N LEU A 18 -7.92 3.84 -9.06
CA LEU A 18 -7.43 2.60 -8.44
C LEU A 18 -7.82 2.49 -6.95
N ARG A 19 -7.84 3.61 -6.21
CA ARG A 19 -8.37 3.65 -4.83
C ARG A 19 -9.86 3.34 -4.77
N GLN A 20 -10.64 3.94 -5.66
CA GLN A 20 -12.08 3.67 -5.76
C GLN A 20 -12.35 2.20 -6.10
N GLN A 21 -11.58 1.64 -7.04
CA GLN A 21 -11.64 0.22 -7.39
C GLN A 21 -11.37 -0.67 -6.19
N LEU A 22 -10.29 -0.43 -5.43
CA LEU A 22 -10.00 -1.22 -4.23
C LEU A 22 -11.14 -1.14 -3.21
N ARG A 23 -11.68 0.06 -2.95
CA ARG A 23 -12.80 0.24 -2.00
C ARG A 23 -14.06 -0.51 -2.45
N ALA A 24 -14.40 -0.46 -3.74
CA ALA A 24 -15.54 -1.20 -4.29
C ALA A 24 -15.37 -2.71 -4.08
N ARG A 25 -14.19 -3.26 -4.39
CA ARG A 25 -13.88 -4.68 -4.19
C ARG A 25 -13.94 -5.11 -2.72
N LEU A 26 -13.42 -4.28 -1.82
CA LEU A 26 -13.51 -4.54 -0.38
C LEU A 26 -14.95 -4.46 0.14
N ALA A 27 -15.77 -3.57 -0.40
CA ALA A 27 -17.18 -3.49 -0.06
C ALA A 27 -17.95 -4.73 -0.53
N GLU A 28 -17.72 -5.17 -1.77
CA GLU A 28 -18.26 -6.42 -2.33
C GLU A 28 -17.90 -7.64 -1.45
N ALA A 29 -16.62 -7.75 -1.06
CA ALA A 29 -16.16 -8.83 -0.19
C ALA A 29 -16.84 -8.79 1.19
N ARG A 30 -17.04 -7.60 1.78
CA ARG A 30 -17.74 -7.44 3.06
C ARG A 30 -19.23 -7.82 2.99
N SER A 31 -19.87 -7.66 1.84
CA SER A 31 -21.27 -8.03 1.63
C SER A 31 -21.46 -9.50 1.22
N GLY A 32 -20.48 -10.38 1.47
CA GLY A 32 -20.56 -11.81 1.16
C GLY A 32 -20.03 -12.20 -0.23
N GLY A 33 -19.42 -11.26 -0.96
CA GLY A 33 -18.70 -11.55 -2.19
C GLY A 33 -17.37 -12.28 -1.94
N ARG A 34 -16.64 -12.57 -3.03
CA ARG A 34 -15.32 -13.21 -2.95
C ARG A 34 -14.29 -12.26 -2.33
N ALA A 35 -13.41 -12.80 -1.50
CA ALA A 35 -12.24 -12.08 -0.99
C ALA A 35 -11.36 -11.54 -2.13
N VAL A 36 -10.82 -10.33 -1.93
CA VAL A 36 -9.82 -9.74 -2.82
C VAL A 36 -8.51 -10.47 -2.63
N ILE A 37 -7.99 -11.08 -3.70
CA ILE A 37 -6.70 -11.76 -3.68
C ILE A 37 -5.64 -10.80 -4.21
N ALA A 38 -4.68 -10.46 -3.35
CA ALA A 38 -3.57 -9.57 -3.67
C ALA A 38 -2.24 -10.31 -3.41
N PRO A 39 -1.62 -10.92 -4.44
CA PRO A 39 -0.35 -11.63 -4.25
C PRO A 39 0.77 -10.71 -3.75
N GLY A 40 1.62 -11.25 -2.88
CA GLY A 40 2.77 -10.56 -2.33
C GLY A 40 3.87 -10.36 -3.38
N ILE A 41 4.31 -9.11 -3.54
CA ILE A 41 5.41 -8.70 -4.42
C ILE A 41 6.37 -7.78 -3.67
N TYR A 42 7.58 -7.61 -4.18
CA TYR A 42 8.58 -6.70 -3.62
C TYR A 42 9.24 -5.81 -4.67
N ASP A 43 8.89 -5.93 -5.96
CA ASP A 43 9.41 -5.10 -7.04
C ASP A 43 8.42 -4.93 -8.21
N GLY A 44 8.82 -4.15 -9.22
CA GLY A 44 8.00 -3.88 -10.39
C GLY A 44 7.86 -5.08 -11.34
N TYR A 45 8.81 -6.01 -11.34
CA TYR A 45 8.76 -7.21 -12.17
C TYR A 45 7.67 -8.16 -11.66
N GLY A 46 7.68 -8.47 -10.37
CA GLY A 46 6.64 -9.24 -9.70
C GLY A 46 5.26 -8.59 -9.85
N ALA A 47 5.17 -7.26 -9.74
CA ALA A 47 3.93 -6.54 -9.98
C ALA A 47 3.37 -6.80 -11.40
N ARG A 48 4.23 -6.76 -12.44
CA ARG A 48 3.81 -7.06 -13.82
C ARG A 48 3.40 -8.51 -14.00
N MET A 49 4.08 -9.46 -13.35
CA MET A 49 3.67 -10.87 -13.38
C MET A 49 2.29 -11.07 -12.76
N VAL A 50 2.03 -10.43 -11.61
CA VAL A 50 0.71 -10.46 -10.96
C VAL A 50 -0.36 -9.85 -11.86
N ALA A 51 -0.07 -8.73 -12.54
CA ALA A 51 -0.98 -8.13 -13.51
C ALA A 51 -1.29 -9.08 -14.68
N GLN A 52 -0.25 -9.70 -15.26
CA GLN A 52 -0.37 -10.62 -16.39
C GLN A 52 -1.12 -11.91 -16.03
N ALA A 53 -1.01 -12.36 -14.79
CA ALA A 53 -1.76 -13.49 -14.26
C ALA A 53 -3.25 -13.17 -14.00
N GLY A 54 -3.69 -11.93 -14.21
CA GLY A 54 -5.10 -11.52 -14.12
C GLY A 54 -5.59 -11.24 -12.70
N PHE A 55 -4.70 -11.00 -11.74
CA PHE A 55 -5.09 -10.61 -10.38
C PHE A 55 -5.64 -9.18 -10.35
N GLU A 56 -6.56 -8.94 -9.42
CA GLU A 56 -7.29 -7.68 -9.29
C GLU A 56 -6.61 -6.66 -8.38
N ALA A 57 -5.55 -7.07 -7.67
CA ALA A 57 -4.74 -6.25 -6.79
C ALA A 57 -3.36 -6.90 -6.57
N ALA A 58 -2.41 -6.13 -6.06
CA ALA A 58 -1.11 -6.60 -5.59
C ALA A 58 -0.81 -6.06 -4.20
N TYR A 59 -0.01 -6.78 -3.45
CA TYR A 59 0.43 -6.38 -2.11
C TYR A 59 1.95 -6.27 -2.06
N MET A 60 2.47 -5.07 -1.82
CA MET A 60 3.90 -4.84 -1.63
C MET A 60 4.29 -5.15 -0.19
N THR A 61 5.11 -6.20 -0.01
CA THR A 61 5.51 -6.68 1.31
C THR A 61 6.62 -5.82 1.92
N GLY A 62 6.58 -5.51 3.22
CA GLY A 62 7.71 -4.84 3.90
C GLY A 62 8.96 -5.72 3.93
N ASN A 63 8.82 -6.98 4.35
CA ASN A 63 9.95 -7.90 4.47
C ASN A 63 10.66 -8.18 3.14
N GLY A 64 9.92 -8.44 2.07
CA GLY A 64 10.50 -8.64 0.75
C GLY A 64 11.22 -7.40 0.23
N VAL A 65 10.71 -6.19 0.53
CA VAL A 65 11.40 -4.93 0.18
C VAL A 65 12.70 -4.78 0.97
N SER A 66 12.70 -5.03 2.28
CA SER A 66 13.92 -5.00 3.11
C SER A 66 14.98 -5.97 2.58
N ALA A 67 14.58 -7.22 2.31
CA ALA A 67 15.48 -8.24 1.78
C ALA A 67 16.00 -7.88 0.38
N CYS A 68 15.16 -7.36 -0.50
CA CYS A 68 15.53 -7.04 -1.88
C CYS A 68 16.42 -5.78 -1.98
N LEU A 69 16.07 -4.71 -1.28
CA LEU A 69 16.77 -3.43 -1.40
C LEU A 69 18.04 -3.36 -0.55
N LEU A 70 18.00 -3.95 0.65
CA LEU A 70 19.09 -3.82 1.62
C LEU A 70 19.87 -5.11 1.85
N GLY A 71 19.30 -6.27 1.50
CA GLY A 71 19.85 -7.56 1.92
C GLY A 71 19.81 -7.74 3.44
N GLN A 72 18.85 -7.09 4.11
CA GLN A 72 18.76 -7.02 5.57
C GLN A 72 17.40 -7.52 6.09
N PRO A 73 17.35 -8.03 7.34
CA PRO A 73 16.11 -8.44 7.97
C PRO A 73 15.15 -7.27 8.18
N ASP A 74 13.86 -7.59 8.19
CA ASP A 74 12.79 -6.62 8.34
C ASP A 74 12.52 -6.25 9.81
N VAL A 75 13.34 -5.31 10.28
CA VAL A 75 13.38 -4.82 11.66
C VAL A 75 13.29 -3.29 11.73
N GLY A 76 12.67 -2.66 10.73
CA GLY A 76 12.46 -1.21 10.68
C GLY A 76 13.66 -0.41 10.15
N LEU A 77 14.54 -1.06 9.38
CA LEU A 77 15.69 -0.42 8.74
C LEU A 77 15.32 0.36 7.47
N VAL A 78 14.26 -0.07 6.78
CA VAL A 78 13.74 0.66 5.61
C VAL A 78 12.92 1.83 6.13
N ASP A 79 13.41 3.05 5.95
CA ASP A 79 12.67 4.25 6.33
C ASP A 79 11.50 4.56 5.38
N LEU A 80 10.66 5.52 5.78
CA LEU A 80 9.50 5.97 5.00
C LEU A 80 9.91 6.41 3.58
N THR A 81 11.03 7.13 3.44
CA THR A 81 11.45 7.70 2.16
C THR A 81 11.87 6.61 1.19
N LEU A 82 12.59 5.60 1.67
CA LEU A 82 12.98 4.44 0.87
C LEU A 82 11.77 3.60 0.51
N MET A 83 10.88 3.32 1.47
CA MET A 83 9.67 2.51 1.25
C MET A 83 8.70 3.17 0.27
N SER A 84 8.32 4.44 0.49
CA SER A 84 7.36 5.15 -0.37
C SER A 84 7.94 5.44 -1.75
N GLY A 85 9.25 5.73 -1.84
CA GLY A 85 9.95 5.89 -3.10
C GLY A 85 9.96 4.60 -3.93
N HIS A 86 10.12 3.44 -3.27
CA HIS A 86 10.00 2.15 -3.93
C HIS A 86 8.56 1.83 -4.34
N ALA A 87 7.60 2.07 -3.45
CA ALA A 87 6.18 1.93 -3.75
C ALA A 87 5.77 2.73 -5.00
N ARG A 88 6.28 3.96 -5.15
CA ARG A 88 6.05 4.81 -6.33
C ARG A 88 6.53 4.14 -7.63
N ARG A 89 7.73 3.55 -7.61
CA ARG A 89 8.28 2.84 -8.79
C ARG A 89 7.44 1.62 -9.13
N VAL A 90 7.07 0.82 -8.12
CA VAL A 90 6.23 -0.39 -8.30
C VAL A 90 4.84 -0.02 -8.81
N ALA A 91 4.17 0.96 -8.21
CA ALA A 91 2.84 1.41 -8.60
C ALA A 91 2.80 1.99 -10.02
N ALA A 92 3.91 2.53 -10.53
CA ALA A 92 4.00 2.98 -11.91
C ALA A 92 4.09 1.83 -12.95
N CYS A 93 4.37 0.60 -12.52
CA CYS A 93 4.58 -0.54 -13.41
C CYS A 93 3.29 -1.29 -13.82
N ILE A 94 2.16 -1.03 -13.15
CA ILE A 94 0.90 -1.81 -13.25
C ILE A 94 -0.32 -0.89 -13.27
N ASP A 95 -1.47 -1.28 -13.84
CA ASP A 95 -2.74 -0.53 -13.70
C ASP A 95 -3.76 -1.27 -12.83
N LEU A 96 -3.30 -1.73 -11.67
CA LEU A 96 -4.11 -2.39 -10.65
C LEU A 96 -3.83 -1.80 -9.26
N PRO A 97 -4.78 -1.86 -8.32
CA PRO A 97 -4.59 -1.39 -6.96
C PRO A 97 -3.40 -2.06 -6.28
N LEU A 98 -2.44 -1.23 -5.84
CA LEU A 98 -1.33 -1.67 -5.00
C LEU A 98 -1.67 -1.37 -3.53
N VAL A 99 -1.61 -2.39 -2.68
CA VAL A 99 -1.65 -2.25 -1.23
C VAL A 99 -0.22 -2.34 -0.70
N CYS A 100 0.18 -1.54 0.28
CA CYS A 100 1.54 -1.58 0.83
C CYS A 100 1.57 -1.77 2.34
N ASP A 101 2.62 -2.45 2.78
CA ASP A 101 3.06 -2.47 4.17
C ASP A 101 3.68 -1.13 4.55
N ALA A 102 3.12 -0.49 5.58
CA ALA A 102 3.57 0.79 6.11
C ALA A 102 4.09 0.67 7.55
N ASP A 103 4.46 -0.55 7.97
CA ASP A 103 5.02 -0.85 9.29
C ASP A 103 4.14 -0.26 10.41
N THR A 104 4.75 0.38 11.40
CA THR A 104 4.05 1.10 12.48
C THR A 104 3.72 2.55 12.11
N GLY A 105 3.83 2.95 10.84
CA GLY A 105 3.57 4.31 10.37
C GLY A 105 4.71 5.33 10.57
N TYR A 106 5.96 4.85 10.74
CA TYR A 106 7.20 5.64 10.70
C TYR A 106 7.28 6.85 11.65
N GLY A 107 6.71 6.73 12.85
CA GLY A 107 6.83 7.73 13.90
C GLY A 107 5.60 7.77 14.80
N GLY A 108 5.40 8.90 15.50
CA GLY A 108 4.14 9.19 16.20
C GLY A 108 3.03 9.65 15.24
N VAL A 109 1.97 10.26 15.78
CA VAL A 109 0.79 10.70 15.00
C VAL A 109 1.15 11.60 13.80
N VAL A 110 2.12 12.50 13.96
CA VAL A 110 2.61 13.36 12.85
C VAL A 110 3.35 12.54 11.78
N GLY A 111 4.10 11.51 12.21
CA GLY A 111 4.76 10.57 11.31
C GLY A 111 3.75 9.75 10.51
N VAL A 112 2.69 9.26 11.16
CA VAL A 112 1.59 8.53 10.51
C VAL A 112 0.90 9.39 9.45
N ARG A 113 0.62 10.65 9.75
CA ARG A 113 0.05 11.58 8.76
C ARG A 113 0.96 11.70 7.54
N ARG A 114 2.25 11.95 7.74
CA ARG A 114 3.22 12.05 6.66
C ARG A 114 3.32 10.74 5.88
N CYS A 115 3.32 9.59 6.57
CA CYS A 115 3.31 8.27 5.95
C CYS A 115 2.15 8.12 4.96
N ILE A 116 0.92 8.43 5.39
CA ILE A 116 -0.27 8.39 4.53
C ILE A 116 -0.09 9.30 3.31
N GLU A 117 0.31 10.55 3.52
CA GLU A 117 0.51 11.53 2.44
C GLU A 117 1.55 11.05 1.40
N GLU A 118 2.66 10.45 1.85
CA GLU A 118 3.73 9.94 0.98
C GLU A 118 3.29 8.73 0.17
N PHE A 119 2.57 7.77 0.77
CA PHE A 119 2.03 6.61 0.04
C PHE A 119 0.90 7.03 -0.93
N GLU A 120 0.06 7.99 -0.54
CA GLU A 120 -0.93 8.55 -1.46
C GLU A 120 -0.26 9.23 -2.65
N ALA A 121 0.78 10.04 -2.42
CA ALA A 121 1.55 10.68 -3.47
C ALA A 121 2.29 9.66 -4.37
N ALA A 122 2.67 8.50 -3.82
CA ALA A 122 3.29 7.40 -4.56
C ALA A 122 2.31 6.67 -5.50
N GLY A 123 1.01 6.94 -5.41
CA GLY A 123 -0.01 6.28 -6.23
C GLY A 123 -0.50 4.95 -5.67
N VAL A 124 -0.19 4.66 -4.40
CA VAL A 124 -0.67 3.47 -3.68
C VAL A 124 -2.16 3.58 -3.41
N ALA A 125 -2.86 2.45 -3.50
CA ALA A 125 -4.31 2.36 -3.38
C ALA A 125 -4.77 2.14 -1.92
N GLY A 126 -3.94 1.50 -1.11
CA GLY A 126 -4.18 1.32 0.32
C GLY A 126 -2.90 0.96 1.06
N ILE A 127 -2.89 1.17 2.36
CA ILE A 127 -1.82 0.72 3.24
C ILE A 127 -2.43 -0.02 4.43
N HIS A 128 -1.64 -0.86 5.08
CA HIS A 128 -1.94 -1.29 6.45
C HIS A 128 -0.84 -0.78 7.38
N ILE A 129 -1.24 -0.46 8.60
CA ILE A 129 -0.36 0.00 9.68
C ILE A 129 -0.59 -0.97 10.83
N GLU A 130 0.50 -1.43 11.45
CA GLU A 130 0.46 -2.36 12.58
C GLU A 130 0.52 -1.62 13.92
N ASP A 131 -0.02 -2.27 14.95
CA ASP A 131 -0.07 -1.78 16.32
C ASP A 131 1.17 -2.16 17.15
N GLN A 132 2.28 -2.53 16.51
CA GLN A 132 3.53 -2.79 17.21
C GLN A 132 4.13 -1.50 17.80
N THR A 133 4.91 -1.64 18.88
CA THR A 133 5.81 -0.56 19.29
C THR A 133 6.94 -0.42 18.27
N SER A 134 7.41 0.83 18.09
CA SER A 134 8.54 1.10 17.20
C SER A 134 9.87 0.83 17.94
N PRO A 135 10.90 0.25 17.27
CA PRO A 135 10.91 -0.17 15.87
C PRO A 135 10.09 -1.45 15.62
N LYS A 136 9.48 -1.51 14.43
CA LYS A 136 8.72 -2.66 13.94
C LYS A 136 9.53 -3.95 13.98
N ARG A 137 8.84 -5.09 14.10
CA ARG A 137 9.48 -6.41 13.99
C ARG A 137 8.65 -7.35 13.13
N CYS A 138 9.29 -7.92 12.10
CA CYS A 138 8.62 -8.85 11.19
C CYS A 138 7.96 -10.03 11.92
N ALA A 139 6.73 -10.35 11.52
CA ALA A 139 5.95 -11.47 12.07
C ALA A 139 6.62 -12.84 11.86
N GLN A 140 7.50 -12.96 10.87
CA GLN A 140 8.21 -14.21 10.54
C GLN A 140 9.44 -14.46 11.44
N LEU A 141 9.89 -13.46 12.21
CA LEU A 141 11.00 -13.63 13.15
C LEU A 141 10.52 -14.30 14.46
N PRO A 142 11.31 -15.19 15.08
CA PRO A 142 10.94 -15.86 16.33
C PRO A 142 10.66 -14.90 17.48
N GLY A 143 9.76 -15.25 18.40
CA GLY A 143 9.43 -14.42 19.57
C GLY A 143 8.21 -13.51 19.39
N ALA A 144 7.70 -12.98 20.50
CA ALA A 144 6.56 -12.07 20.50
C ALA A 144 6.96 -10.68 19.95
N ARG A 145 5.96 -9.95 19.45
CA ARG A 145 6.08 -8.53 19.14
C ARG A 145 5.39 -7.76 20.24
N GLU A 146 6.01 -6.70 20.71
CA GLU A 146 5.37 -5.79 21.65
C GLU A 146 4.34 -4.96 20.86
N VAL A 147 3.12 -4.90 21.37
CA VAL A 147 2.00 -4.18 20.76
C VAL A 147 1.48 -3.11 21.71
N LEU A 148 0.91 -2.07 21.14
CA LEU A 148 0.26 -1.01 21.89
C LEU A 148 -0.93 -1.57 22.68
N PRO A 149 -1.18 -1.07 23.91
CA PRO A 149 -2.32 -1.51 24.70
C PRO A 149 -3.63 -1.16 23.99
N PHE A 150 -4.47 -2.17 23.75
CA PHE A 150 -5.83 -1.97 23.27
C PHE A 150 -6.66 -1.39 24.43
N LYS A 151 -7.25 -0.21 24.24
CA LYS A 151 -8.16 0.41 25.21
C LYS A 151 -9.60 0.04 24.93
#